data_AF-A0A3B1CJR2-F1
#
_entry.id   AF-A0A3B1CJR2-F1
#
_cell.length_a   1.000
_cell.length_b   1.000
_cell.length_c   1.000
_cell.angle_alpha   90.00
_cell.angle_beta   90.00
_cell.angle_gamma   90.00
#
_symmetry.space_group_name_H-M   'P 1'
#
loop_
_entity.id
_entity.type
_entity.pdbx_description
1 polymer ?
#
loop_
_entity_poly.entity_id
_entity_poly.type
_entity_poly.pdbx_seq_one_letter_code
_entity_poly.pdbx_strand_id
1 'polypeptide(L)'
;MKSHIVPVWKNKAAPCGGLDGCPAYTNISAALHALTLGDVRSAWKIMMATHPLRSVLGRVCYGFCEAPCNRGEFDSPISIQMLEAVIGDYGAHKAWRPDIKPKNGKKALIVGGGPAGLAAGWLLALNGFEAAIYESQAKPGGVLQYGIPDYRLPKEPLGREIKLIESLGVKIHCDSPMNEKILSSLLDKGEYDAAIVAVGAGATRKAGFPGEQNAVEGLKLLKDIKTGVLKGNEFTGKNVVVIGGGNVAMDSCRSVVRLGAKSVKVVYRRSEDMMPAHKNEVRQAREEGVEILLHLSPLKYDGDRFTMQIMALGEPDESGRRSPVGTGGAEDIEADILVTALGQEPSPWKRDKRKNIFFAGDVNPDSRGTVIHAIASGKEAANMVGELLTGLKLFDSPRDVVTYDKMNINRYFEPQMRIRTYVEPLKLRRESFNAVDKIVSLGEGILEAKRCFRCGLCVGGLNTDCDWCFRACDTDKSIIKLNIPWNEDGPFYEMGDNCDSCSRCWEDCPRHVVTPMEVVLKSGNNEN
;
A
#
# COMPACT_ATOMS: atom_id res chain seq x y z
N MET A 1 -48.95 0.97 15.32
CA MET A 1 -47.89 -0.02 15.00
C MET A 1 -46.98 -0.10 16.22
N LYS A 2 -46.73 -1.29 16.78
CA LYS A 2 -45.70 -1.46 17.80
C LYS A 2 -44.37 -1.66 17.08
N SER A 3 -43.40 -0.79 17.35
CA SER A 3 -42.03 -1.05 16.92
C SER A 3 -41.32 -1.89 17.97
N HIS A 4 -40.50 -2.82 17.50
CA HIS A 4 -39.67 -3.69 18.33
C HIS A 4 -38.21 -3.52 17.90
N ILE A 5 -37.29 -3.49 18.86
CA ILE A 5 -35.86 -3.41 18.58
C ILE A 5 -35.30 -4.82 18.60
N VAL A 6 -34.69 -5.23 17.50
CA VAL A 6 -34.13 -6.58 17.34
C VAL A 6 -32.64 -6.53 17.01
N PRO A 7 -31.87 -7.58 17.35
CA PRO A 7 -30.47 -7.68 16.96
C PRO A 7 -30.34 -7.93 15.46
N VAL A 8 -29.38 -7.26 14.84
CA VAL A 8 -28.92 -7.54 13.48
C VAL A 8 -27.43 -7.78 13.51
N TRP A 9 -27.01 -8.95 13.03
CA TRP A 9 -25.61 -9.26 12.81
C TRP A 9 -25.21 -8.75 11.44
N LYS A 10 -24.13 -7.97 11.38
CA LYS A 10 -23.55 -7.52 10.12
C LYS A 10 -22.04 -7.30 10.29
N ASN A 11 -21.25 -7.91 9.41
CA ASN A 11 -19.84 -7.56 9.33
C ASN A 11 -19.67 -6.10 8.90
N LYS A 12 -18.76 -5.41 9.58
CA LYS A 12 -18.35 -4.03 9.34
C LYS A 12 -16.87 -4.00 8.97
N ALA A 13 -16.45 -2.91 8.35
CA ALA A 13 -15.06 -2.73 8.01
C ALA A 13 -14.24 -2.38 9.26
N ALA A 14 -13.11 -3.06 9.44
CA ALA A 14 -12.09 -2.62 10.37
C ALA A 14 -11.44 -1.33 9.85
N PRO A 15 -11.02 -0.40 10.72
CA PRO A 15 -10.44 0.88 10.28
C PRO A 15 -9.15 0.70 9.47
N CYS A 16 -8.39 -0.35 9.74
CA CYS A 16 -7.19 -0.69 8.97
C CYS A 16 -7.47 -1.03 7.49
N GLY A 17 -8.66 -1.57 7.17
CA GLY A 17 -9.13 -1.82 5.80
C GLY A 17 -10.16 -0.80 5.31
N GLY A 18 -10.48 0.21 6.13
CA GLY A 18 -11.48 1.25 5.86
C GLY A 18 -10.91 2.44 5.08
N LEU A 19 -11.70 3.52 5.02
CA LEU A 19 -11.41 4.72 4.22
C LEU A 19 -10.06 5.38 4.54
N ASP A 20 -9.71 5.46 5.83
CA ASP A 20 -8.46 6.08 6.30
C ASP A 20 -7.31 5.07 6.46
N GLY A 21 -7.54 3.80 6.12
CA GLY A 21 -6.60 2.71 6.29
C GLY A 21 -5.88 2.32 4.99
N CYS A 22 -6.00 1.05 4.60
CA CYS A 22 -5.42 0.53 3.37
C CYS A 22 -6.11 1.13 2.13
N PRO A 23 -5.40 1.85 1.25
CA PRO A 23 -6.00 2.40 0.02
C PRO A 23 -6.59 1.35 -0.94
N ALA A 24 -6.16 0.09 -0.85
CA ALA A 24 -6.72 -1.01 -1.65
C ALA A 24 -7.90 -1.72 -0.96
N TYR A 25 -8.32 -1.25 0.22
CA TYR A 25 -9.43 -1.77 1.01
C TYR A 25 -9.30 -3.26 1.40
N THR A 26 -8.08 -3.68 1.73
CA THR A 26 -7.82 -5.07 2.15
C THR A 26 -8.61 -5.43 3.41
N ASN A 27 -9.31 -6.56 3.38
CA ASN A 27 -10.00 -7.12 4.55
C ASN A 27 -9.00 -7.75 5.54
N ILE A 28 -8.25 -6.88 6.22
CA ILE A 28 -7.16 -7.25 7.11
C ILE A 28 -7.68 -8.00 8.34
N SER A 29 -8.81 -7.60 8.92
CA SER A 29 -9.36 -8.28 10.10
C SER A 29 -9.69 -9.74 9.80
N ALA A 30 -10.33 -10.03 8.67
CA ALA A 30 -10.66 -11.41 8.26
C ALA A 30 -9.40 -12.21 7.92
N ALA A 31 -8.47 -11.64 7.14
CA ALA A 31 -7.22 -12.33 6.80
C ALA A 31 -6.41 -12.71 8.05
N LEU A 32 -6.29 -11.79 9.00
CA LEU A 32 -5.56 -12.07 10.22
C LEU A 32 -6.31 -13.05 11.13
N HIS A 33 -7.65 -13.09 11.08
CA HIS A 33 -8.41 -14.11 11.82
C HIS A 33 -8.16 -15.51 11.26
N ALA A 34 -8.23 -15.68 9.94
CA ALA A 34 -7.85 -16.93 9.28
C ALA A 34 -6.43 -17.37 9.68
N LEU A 35 -5.48 -16.42 9.71
CA LEU A 35 -4.11 -16.68 10.14
C LEU A 35 -4.04 -17.21 11.59
N THR A 36 -4.88 -16.69 12.50
CA THR A 36 -4.92 -17.19 13.89
C THR A 36 -5.53 -18.57 14.06
N LEU A 37 -6.33 -19.02 13.09
CA LEU A 37 -6.85 -20.38 13.04
C LEU A 37 -5.84 -21.36 12.43
N GLY A 38 -4.65 -20.89 12.04
CA GLY A 38 -3.65 -21.67 11.31
C GLY A 38 -4.00 -21.83 9.82
N ASP A 39 -5.10 -21.26 9.35
CA ASP A 39 -5.50 -21.29 7.93
C ASP A 39 -4.83 -20.15 7.15
N VAL A 40 -3.54 -20.34 6.90
CA VAL A 40 -2.72 -19.38 6.14
C VAL A 40 -3.21 -19.26 4.70
N ARG A 41 -3.87 -20.29 4.15
CA ARG A 41 -4.38 -20.27 2.77
C ARG A 41 -5.57 -19.33 2.64
N SER A 42 -6.52 -19.40 3.56
CA SER A 42 -7.64 -18.46 3.61
C SER A 42 -7.15 -17.04 3.90
N ALA A 43 -6.19 -16.87 4.83
CA ALA A 43 -5.56 -15.57 5.07
C ALA A 43 -4.96 -14.96 3.79
N TRP A 44 -4.22 -15.76 3.04
CA TRP A 44 -3.65 -15.37 1.75
C TRP A 44 -4.72 -15.07 0.71
N LYS A 45 -5.77 -15.90 0.59
CA LYS A 45 -6.86 -15.69 -0.38
C LYS A 45 -7.62 -14.39 -0.12
N ILE A 46 -7.97 -14.12 1.15
CA ILE A 46 -8.66 -12.90 1.58
C ILE A 46 -7.82 -11.66 1.25
N MET A 47 -6.51 -11.68 1.54
CA MET A 47 -5.64 -10.59 1.13
C MET A 47 -5.56 -10.49 -0.39
N MET A 48 -5.23 -11.59 -1.08
CA MET A 48 -5.06 -11.65 -2.54
C MET A 48 -6.24 -11.06 -3.29
N ALA A 49 -7.48 -11.22 -2.79
CA ALA A 49 -8.69 -10.62 -3.37
C ALA A 49 -8.63 -9.10 -3.60
N THR A 50 -7.70 -8.39 -2.95
CA THR A 50 -7.55 -6.93 -3.13
C THR A 50 -6.34 -6.49 -3.92
N HIS A 51 -5.27 -7.26 -4.10
CA HIS A 51 -4.12 -6.91 -4.97
C HIS A 51 -3.04 -8.02 -4.96
N PRO A 52 -2.18 -8.10 -6.00
CA PRO A 52 -1.24 -9.21 -6.18
C PRO A 52 0.13 -9.01 -5.50
N LEU A 53 0.49 -7.79 -5.12
CA LEU A 53 1.87 -7.44 -4.69
C LEU A 53 2.08 -7.50 -3.16
N ARG A 54 1.78 -8.63 -2.52
CA ARG A 54 1.73 -8.78 -1.04
C ARG A 54 3.12 -8.80 -0.41
N SER A 55 3.97 -9.69 -0.89
CA SER A 55 5.36 -9.87 -0.48
C SER A 55 6.15 -8.58 -0.70
N VAL A 56 5.87 -7.87 -1.80
CA VAL A 56 6.43 -6.54 -2.08
C VAL A 56 5.92 -5.50 -1.07
N LEU A 57 4.61 -5.31 -0.92
CA LEU A 57 4.07 -4.26 -0.04
C LEU A 57 4.41 -4.48 1.43
N GLY A 58 4.49 -5.72 1.87
CA GLY A 58 4.96 -6.02 3.23
C GLY A 58 6.41 -5.60 3.50
N ARG A 59 7.14 -5.13 2.49
CA ARG A 59 8.49 -4.55 2.60
C ARG A 59 8.56 -3.06 2.28
N VAL A 60 7.75 -2.56 1.35
CA VAL A 60 7.87 -1.17 0.84
C VAL A 60 6.71 -0.25 1.20
N CYS A 61 5.60 -0.78 1.69
CA CYS A 61 4.48 0.05 2.16
C CYS A 61 4.92 0.90 3.38
N TYR A 62 4.15 1.92 3.71
CA TYR A 62 4.36 2.72 4.91
C TYR A 62 3.34 2.40 6.01
N GLY A 63 2.68 1.24 5.92
CA GLY A 63 1.75 0.77 6.95
C GLY A 63 0.56 1.72 7.17
N PHE A 64 -0.02 2.30 6.11
CA PHE A 64 -1.17 3.22 6.23
C PHE A 64 -2.33 2.63 7.03
N CYS A 65 -2.52 1.31 6.95
CA CYS A 65 -3.50 0.55 7.71
C CYS A 65 -3.20 0.43 9.22
N GLU A 66 -1.97 0.66 9.65
CA GLU A 66 -1.56 0.57 11.06
C GLU A 66 -1.88 1.86 11.83
N ALA A 67 -1.89 3.01 11.15
CA ALA A 67 -2.17 4.31 11.76
C ALA A 67 -3.59 4.40 12.36
N PRO A 68 -4.68 4.04 11.65
CA PRO A 68 -6.04 4.08 12.20
C PRO A 68 -6.40 2.79 12.96
N CYS A 69 -5.42 1.93 13.31
CA CYS A 69 -5.72 0.69 14.00
C CYS A 69 -6.28 0.98 15.40
N ASN A 70 -7.53 0.59 15.68
CA ASN A 70 -8.18 0.74 17.00
C ASN A 70 -7.32 0.20 18.16
N ARG A 71 -6.42 -0.76 17.93
CA ARG A 71 -5.53 -1.26 18.98
C ARG A 71 -4.42 -0.28 19.37
N GLY A 72 -4.11 0.69 18.52
CA GLY A 72 -3.16 1.76 18.82
C GLY A 72 -3.55 2.61 20.03
N GLU A 73 -4.84 2.78 20.29
CA GLU A 73 -5.35 3.49 21.48
C GLU A 73 -5.23 2.65 22.77
N PHE A 74 -5.15 1.32 22.65
CA PHE A 74 -5.13 0.41 23.78
C PHE A 74 -3.70 0.07 24.22
N ASP A 75 -2.83 -0.30 23.28
CA ASP A 75 -1.41 -0.54 23.55
C ASP A 75 -0.51 -0.10 22.38
N SER A 76 -0.55 -0.82 21.28
CA SER A 76 0.20 -0.53 20.06
C SER A 76 -0.45 -1.22 18.87
N PRO A 77 -0.41 -0.60 17.68
CA PRO A 77 -1.07 -1.14 16.50
C PRO A 77 -0.46 -2.50 16.11
N ILE A 78 -1.23 -3.25 15.32
CA ILE A 78 -0.78 -4.51 14.75
C ILE A 78 0.27 -4.23 13.67
N SER A 79 1.32 -5.06 13.61
CA SER A 79 2.32 -5.02 12.55
C SER A 79 1.79 -5.60 11.23
N ILE A 80 0.74 -4.98 10.67
CA ILE A 80 0.03 -5.44 9.48
C ILE A 80 0.97 -5.51 8.27
N GLN A 81 1.87 -4.54 8.10
CA GLN A 81 2.82 -4.56 6.99
C GLN A 81 3.68 -5.83 7.02
N MET A 82 4.25 -6.15 8.19
CA MET A 82 5.05 -7.35 8.37
C MET A 82 4.22 -8.62 8.12
N LEU A 83 2.99 -8.67 8.64
CA LEU A 83 2.09 -9.82 8.44
C LEU A 83 1.72 -10.03 6.98
N GLU A 84 1.58 -8.95 6.21
CA GLU A 84 1.35 -9.02 4.78
C GLU A 84 2.51 -9.68 4.03
N ALA A 85 3.76 -9.39 4.42
CA ALA A 85 4.93 -10.10 3.90
C ALA A 85 4.93 -11.58 4.31
N VAL A 86 4.65 -11.90 5.58
CA VAL A 86 4.58 -13.29 6.07
C VAL A 86 3.57 -14.12 5.29
N ILE A 87 2.36 -13.59 5.11
CA ILE A 87 1.28 -14.25 4.37
C ILE A 87 1.63 -14.36 2.88
N GLY A 88 2.13 -13.28 2.28
CA GLY A 88 2.54 -13.23 0.87
C GLY A 88 3.64 -14.23 0.54
N ASP A 89 4.74 -14.21 1.31
CA ASP A 89 5.89 -15.10 1.11
C ASP A 89 5.50 -16.57 1.31
N TYR A 90 4.67 -16.88 2.32
CA TYR A 90 4.20 -18.24 2.55
C TYR A 90 3.35 -18.76 1.38
N GLY A 91 2.40 -17.96 0.89
CA GLY A 91 1.57 -18.33 -0.25
C GLY A 91 2.37 -18.50 -1.54
N ALA A 92 3.39 -17.67 -1.74
CA ALA A 92 4.31 -17.78 -2.87
C ALA A 92 5.14 -19.08 -2.81
N HIS A 93 5.65 -19.48 -1.63
CA HIS A 93 6.34 -20.76 -1.46
C HIS A 93 5.44 -21.98 -1.71
N LYS A 94 4.14 -21.86 -1.39
CA LYS A 94 3.14 -22.90 -1.68
C LYS A 94 2.63 -22.86 -3.12
N ALA A 95 3.11 -21.92 -3.94
CA ALA A 95 2.66 -21.67 -5.30
C ALA A 95 1.13 -21.52 -5.42
N TRP A 96 0.49 -20.91 -4.42
CA TRP A 96 -0.95 -20.67 -4.46
C TRP A 96 -1.31 -19.68 -5.56
N ARG A 97 -2.50 -19.88 -6.12
CA ARG A 97 -3.06 -19.06 -7.19
C ARG A 97 -4.50 -18.68 -6.87
N PRO A 98 -4.91 -17.44 -7.19
CA PRO A 98 -6.30 -17.03 -7.09
C PRO A 98 -7.15 -17.75 -8.15
N ASP A 99 -8.45 -17.82 -7.90
CA ASP A 99 -9.42 -18.35 -8.83
C ASP A 99 -9.67 -17.35 -9.97
N ILE A 100 -9.79 -17.84 -11.20
CA ILE A 100 -10.01 -17.03 -12.41
C ILE A 100 -11.43 -17.28 -12.92
N LYS A 101 -12.19 -16.22 -13.20
CA LYS A 101 -13.52 -16.33 -13.83
C LYS A 101 -13.42 -16.79 -15.29
N PRO A 102 -14.48 -17.40 -15.85
CA PRO A 102 -14.53 -17.74 -17.28
C PRO A 102 -14.23 -16.53 -18.17
N LYS A 103 -13.62 -16.78 -19.33
CA LYS A 103 -13.31 -15.73 -20.30
C LYS A 103 -14.58 -15.02 -20.75
N ASN A 104 -14.56 -13.69 -20.77
CA ASN A 104 -15.70 -12.86 -21.17
C ASN A 104 -15.60 -12.32 -22.61
N GLY A 105 -14.50 -12.64 -23.31
CA GLY A 105 -14.26 -12.23 -24.70
C GLY A 105 -13.80 -10.77 -24.89
N LYS A 106 -13.60 -10.02 -23.81
CA LYS A 106 -13.14 -8.62 -23.84
C LYS A 106 -11.63 -8.51 -23.67
N LYS A 107 -11.03 -7.54 -24.37
CA LYS A 107 -9.59 -7.30 -24.42
C LYS A 107 -9.25 -5.91 -23.89
N ALA A 108 -8.27 -5.84 -22.99
CA ALA A 108 -7.80 -4.59 -22.40
C ALA A 108 -6.30 -4.41 -22.57
N LEU A 109 -5.92 -3.24 -23.09
CA LEU A 109 -4.54 -2.82 -23.25
C LEU A 109 -4.09 -2.00 -22.04
N ILE A 110 -2.89 -2.24 -21.52
CA ILE A 110 -2.33 -1.50 -20.40
C ILE A 110 -0.96 -0.96 -20.80
N VAL A 111 -0.75 0.34 -20.67
CA VAL A 111 0.51 0.99 -21.00
C VAL A 111 1.29 1.29 -19.73
N GLY A 112 2.40 0.58 -19.51
CA GLY A 112 3.25 0.66 -18.33
C GLY A 112 3.11 -0.56 -17.41
N GLY A 113 4.23 -1.22 -17.12
CA GLY A 113 4.33 -2.41 -16.25
C GLY A 113 4.65 -2.09 -14.80
N GLY A 114 4.35 -0.87 -14.32
CA GLY A 114 4.52 -0.48 -12.92
C GLY A 114 3.43 -1.04 -11.99
N PRO A 115 3.42 -0.66 -10.69
CA PRO A 115 2.46 -1.18 -9.71
C PRO A 115 0.99 -1.04 -10.13
N ALA A 116 0.62 0.10 -10.71
CA ALA A 116 -0.73 0.37 -11.19
C ALA A 116 -1.12 -0.56 -12.37
N GLY A 117 -0.24 -0.70 -13.37
CA GLY A 117 -0.48 -1.56 -14.52
C GLY A 117 -0.54 -3.04 -14.16
N LEU A 118 0.35 -3.50 -13.28
CA LEU A 118 0.36 -4.87 -12.75
C LEU A 118 -0.93 -5.19 -11.98
N ALA A 119 -1.40 -4.27 -11.12
CA ALA A 119 -2.65 -4.44 -10.38
C ALA A 119 -3.87 -4.43 -11.32
N ALA A 120 -3.89 -3.56 -12.32
CA ALA A 120 -4.96 -3.49 -13.31
C ALA A 120 -5.04 -4.78 -14.13
N GLY A 121 -3.90 -5.25 -14.68
CA GLY A 121 -3.83 -6.47 -15.48
C GLY A 121 -4.24 -7.70 -14.69
N TRP A 122 -3.79 -7.79 -13.43
CA TRP A 122 -4.20 -8.83 -12.49
C TRP A 122 -5.72 -8.85 -12.29
N LEU A 123 -6.34 -7.71 -11.94
CA LEU A 123 -7.77 -7.67 -11.64
C LEU A 123 -8.64 -7.98 -12.86
N LEU A 124 -8.23 -7.50 -14.03
CA LEU A 124 -8.88 -7.80 -15.31
C LEU A 124 -8.77 -9.29 -15.65
N ALA A 125 -7.58 -9.90 -15.51
CA ALA A 125 -7.40 -11.32 -15.76
C ALA A 125 -8.27 -12.19 -14.85
N LEU A 126 -8.33 -11.88 -13.54
CA LEU A 126 -9.21 -12.60 -12.60
C LEU A 126 -10.69 -12.56 -13.01
N ASN A 127 -11.11 -11.51 -13.72
CA ASN A 127 -12.47 -11.33 -14.17
C ASN A 127 -12.71 -11.75 -15.64
N GLY A 128 -11.80 -12.54 -16.20
CA GLY A 128 -11.99 -13.20 -17.50
C GLY A 128 -11.64 -12.34 -18.72
N PHE A 129 -11.04 -11.17 -18.53
CA PHE A 129 -10.55 -10.32 -19.62
C PHE A 129 -9.21 -10.86 -20.16
N GLU A 130 -8.96 -10.67 -21.45
CA GLU A 130 -7.61 -10.79 -22.00
C GLU A 130 -6.87 -9.47 -21.81
N ALA A 131 -5.91 -9.44 -20.87
CA ALA A 131 -5.12 -8.25 -20.54
C ALA A 131 -3.70 -8.34 -21.12
N ALA A 132 -3.25 -7.28 -21.78
CA ALA A 132 -1.88 -7.13 -22.27
C ALA A 132 -1.24 -5.84 -21.74
N ILE A 133 -0.07 -5.97 -21.13
CA ILE A 133 0.75 -4.88 -20.60
C ILE A 133 1.90 -4.62 -21.57
N TYR A 134 2.08 -3.36 -21.97
CA TYR A 134 3.22 -2.91 -22.77
C TYR A 134 4.14 -2.08 -21.87
N GLU A 135 5.31 -2.63 -21.57
CA GLU A 135 6.35 -2.03 -20.74
C GLU A 135 7.48 -1.50 -21.63
N SER A 136 7.84 -0.24 -21.40
CA SER A 136 8.92 0.45 -22.12
C SER A 136 10.32 -0.10 -21.82
N GLN A 137 10.54 -0.65 -20.63
CA GLN A 137 11.82 -1.15 -20.16
C GLN A 137 11.96 -2.67 -20.37
N ALA A 138 13.17 -3.19 -20.17
CA ALA A 138 13.50 -4.61 -20.33
C ALA A 138 12.81 -5.57 -19.33
N LYS A 139 12.31 -5.04 -18.21
CA LYS A 139 11.60 -5.80 -17.17
C LYS A 139 10.44 -4.99 -16.59
N PRO A 140 9.31 -5.62 -16.26
CA PRO A 140 8.20 -4.97 -15.57
C PRO A 140 8.51 -4.73 -14.09
N GLY A 141 7.66 -3.95 -13.43
CA GLY A 141 7.72 -3.58 -12.02
C GLY A 141 7.94 -2.09 -11.79
N GLY A 142 8.29 -1.31 -12.82
CA GLY A 142 8.48 0.14 -12.73
C GLY A 142 9.42 0.54 -11.59
N VAL A 143 9.02 1.48 -10.73
CA VAL A 143 9.86 1.94 -9.60
C VAL A 143 10.23 0.81 -8.63
N LEU A 144 9.43 -0.26 -8.51
CA LEU A 144 9.79 -1.43 -7.70
C LEU A 144 11.01 -2.15 -8.28
N GLN A 145 11.10 -2.23 -9.60
CA GLN A 145 12.15 -2.92 -10.33
C GLN A 145 13.42 -2.07 -10.49
N TYR A 146 13.28 -0.75 -10.59
CA TYR A 146 14.37 0.15 -10.95
C TYR A 146 14.71 1.22 -9.90
N GLY A 147 13.78 1.63 -9.05
CA GLY A 147 13.97 2.77 -8.13
C GLY A 147 14.18 2.37 -6.66
N ILE A 148 13.48 1.34 -6.17
CA ILE A 148 13.60 0.93 -4.76
C ILE A 148 14.85 0.06 -4.57
N PRO A 149 15.79 0.39 -3.67
CA PRO A 149 17.01 -0.39 -3.47
C PRO A 149 16.78 -1.82 -2.98
N ASP A 150 17.72 -2.72 -3.28
CA ASP A 150 17.65 -4.14 -2.92
C ASP A 150 17.61 -4.37 -1.39
N TYR A 151 18.18 -3.45 -0.59
CA TYR A 151 18.13 -3.51 0.87
C TYR A 151 16.74 -3.20 1.46
N ARG A 152 15.83 -2.61 0.68
CA ARG A 152 14.41 -2.42 1.03
C ARG A 152 13.53 -3.46 0.34
N LEU A 153 13.76 -3.68 -0.95
CA LEU A 153 13.02 -4.64 -1.75
C LEU A 153 13.98 -5.56 -2.50
N PRO A 154 14.25 -6.75 -1.96
CA PRO A 154 14.98 -7.79 -2.67
C PRO A 154 14.32 -8.11 -4.02
N LYS A 155 15.12 -8.56 -4.99
CA LYS A 155 14.65 -8.87 -6.36
C LYS A 155 13.62 -10.00 -6.41
N GLU A 156 13.77 -10.94 -5.49
CA GLU A 156 13.07 -12.22 -5.50
C GLU A 156 11.55 -12.07 -5.26
N PRO A 157 11.05 -11.34 -4.23
CA PRO A 157 9.62 -11.12 -4.03
C PRO A 157 8.91 -10.51 -5.25
N LEU A 158 9.50 -9.47 -5.83
CA LEU A 158 8.91 -8.80 -7.01
C LEU A 158 8.83 -9.75 -8.20
N GLY A 159 9.91 -10.50 -8.47
CA GLY A 159 9.96 -11.45 -9.58
C GLY A 159 8.92 -12.57 -9.44
N ARG A 160 8.70 -13.11 -8.22
CA ARG A 160 7.67 -14.12 -7.98
C ARG A 160 6.25 -13.58 -8.23
N GLU A 161 5.95 -12.38 -7.76
CA GLU A 161 4.61 -11.81 -7.88
C GLU A 161 4.28 -11.37 -9.31
N ILE A 162 5.26 -10.89 -10.07
CA ILE A 162 5.11 -10.66 -11.52
C ILE A 162 4.83 -11.99 -12.23
N LYS A 163 5.59 -13.05 -11.93
CA LYS A 163 5.34 -14.38 -12.51
C LYS A 163 3.97 -14.94 -12.15
N LEU A 164 3.47 -14.67 -10.95
CA LEU A 164 2.11 -15.02 -10.56
C LEU A 164 1.12 -14.33 -11.50
N ILE A 165 1.26 -13.02 -11.72
CA ILE A 165 0.39 -12.24 -12.62
C ILE A 165 0.43 -12.78 -14.05
N GLU A 166 1.62 -13.06 -14.59
CA GLU A 166 1.77 -13.69 -15.91
C GLU A 166 1.07 -15.04 -15.98
N SER A 167 1.16 -15.84 -14.92
CA SER A 167 0.54 -17.16 -14.85
C SER A 167 -0.99 -17.16 -14.81
N LEU A 168 -1.60 -16.01 -14.57
CA LEU A 168 -3.05 -15.79 -14.69
C LEU A 168 -3.48 -15.47 -16.13
N GLY A 169 -2.53 -15.41 -17.07
CA GLY A 169 -2.78 -15.14 -18.48
C GLY A 169 -2.55 -13.69 -18.92
N VAL A 170 -2.04 -12.83 -18.02
CA VAL A 170 -1.63 -11.46 -18.40
C VAL A 170 -0.39 -11.54 -19.29
N LYS A 171 -0.48 -10.97 -20.49
CA LYS A 171 0.66 -10.89 -21.43
C LYS A 171 1.47 -9.64 -21.12
N ILE A 172 2.77 -9.76 -20.88
CA ILE A 172 3.65 -8.61 -20.62
C ILE A 172 4.68 -8.50 -21.74
N HIS A 173 4.56 -7.45 -22.55
CA HIS A 173 5.46 -7.12 -23.64
C HIS A 173 6.48 -6.09 -23.14
N CYS A 174 7.70 -6.53 -22.85
CA CYS A 174 8.81 -5.65 -22.48
C CYS A 174 9.45 -4.99 -23.71
N ASP A 175 10.30 -3.99 -23.48
CA ASP A 175 10.99 -3.23 -24.54
C ASP A 175 10.02 -2.68 -25.62
N SER A 176 8.81 -2.37 -25.20
CA SER A 176 7.67 -2.01 -26.05
C SER A 176 7.13 -0.64 -25.68
N PRO A 177 7.89 0.45 -25.96
CA PRO A 177 7.44 1.80 -25.67
C PRO A 177 6.19 2.15 -26.48
N MET A 178 5.21 2.73 -25.80
CA MET A 178 3.94 3.16 -26.38
C MET A 178 3.83 4.67 -26.34
N ASN A 179 3.11 5.23 -27.32
CA ASN A 179 2.66 6.62 -27.31
C ASN A 179 1.18 6.68 -27.69
N GLU A 180 0.60 7.87 -27.64
CA GLU A 180 -0.82 8.11 -27.89
C GLU A 180 -1.23 7.66 -29.30
N LYS A 181 -0.39 7.86 -30.31
CA LYS A 181 -0.70 7.48 -31.69
C LYS A 181 -0.78 5.96 -31.86
N ILE A 182 0.18 5.23 -31.29
CA ILE A 182 0.20 3.77 -31.32
C ILE A 182 -1.02 3.23 -30.55
N LEU A 183 -1.27 3.76 -29.35
CA LEU A 183 -2.43 3.40 -28.54
C LEU A 183 -3.75 3.60 -29.30
N SER A 184 -3.99 4.79 -29.84
CA SER A 184 -5.21 5.09 -30.60
C SER A 184 -5.35 4.17 -31.81
N SER A 185 -4.25 3.88 -32.52
CA SER A 185 -4.28 2.99 -33.69
C SER A 185 -4.70 1.56 -33.34
N LEU A 186 -4.23 1.01 -32.20
CA LEU A 186 -4.62 -0.34 -31.77
C LEU A 186 -6.11 -0.41 -31.39
N LEU A 187 -6.65 0.66 -30.77
CA LEU A 187 -8.07 0.76 -30.48
C LEU A 187 -8.92 0.92 -31.74
N ASP A 188 -8.48 1.75 -32.70
CA ASP A 188 -9.19 1.99 -33.97
C ASP A 188 -9.28 0.73 -34.84
N LYS A 189 -8.26 -0.14 -34.77
CA LYS A 189 -8.26 -1.45 -35.42
C LYS A 189 -9.11 -2.51 -34.71
N GLY A 190 -9.65 -2.21 -33.53
CA GLY A 190 -10.39 -3.18 -32.72
C GLY A 190 -9.52 -4.30 -32.14
N GLU A 191 -8.20 -4.09 -31.99
CA GLU A 191 -7.32 -5.08 -31.36
C GLU A 191 -7.59 -5.19 -29.85
N TYR A 192 -8.05 -4.09 -29.24
CA TYR A 192 -8.45 -3.99 -27.83
C TYR A 192 -9.74 -3.17 -27.70
N ASP A 193 -10.56 -3.50 -26.70
CA ASP A 193 -11.84 -2.81 -26.43
C ASP A 193 -11.67 -1.54 -25.57
N ALA A 194 -10.68 -1.55 -24.67
CA ALA A 194 -10.36 -0.43 -23.78
C ALA A 194 -8.86 -0.40 -23.43
N ALA A 195 -8.41 0.73 -22.90
CA ALA A 195 -7.03 0.90 -22.47
C ALA A 195 -6.86 1.60 -21.11
N ILE A 196 -5.80 1.25 -20.40
CA ILE A 196 -5.36 1.90 -19.16
C ILE A 196 -3.95 2.43 -19.36
N VAL A 197 -3.76 3.74 -19.18
CA VAL A 197 -2.45 4.40 -19.23
C VAL A 197 -1.90 4.52 -17.82
N ALA A 198 -0.82 3.79 -17.54
CA ALA A 198 -0.17 3.65 -16.24
C ALA A 198 1.35 3.93 -16.33
N VAL A 199 1.74 4.94 -17.12
CA VAL A 199 3.14 5.31 -17.41
C VAL A 199 3.88 6.00 -16.26
N GLY A 200 3.18 6.27 -15.15
CA GLY A 200 3.75 6.86 -13.94
C GLY A 200 4.26 8.30 -14.11
N ALA A 201 5.19 8.68 -13.22
CA ALA A 201 5.86 9.98 -13.19
C ALA A 201 7.34 9.81 -13.56
N GLY A 202 7.67 10.02 -14.83
CA GLY A 202 9.02 9.84 -15.37
C GLY A 202 9.84 11.12 -15.54
N ALA A 203 9.22 12.31 -15.40
CA ALA A 203 9.92 13.58 -15.59
C ALA A 203 10.55 14.06 -14.27
N THR A 204 11.85 14.32 -14.26
CA THR A 204 12.56 14.82 -13.07
C THR A 204 12.38 16.33 -12.94
N ARG A 205 12.04 16.81 -11.72
CA ARG A 205 12.00 18.24 -11.42
C ARG A 205 13.39 18.85 -11.39
N LYS A 206 13.52 20.07 -11.91
CA LYS A 206 14.76 20.86 -11.91
C LYS A 206 14.63 22.04 -10.96
N ALA A 207 15.70 22.35 -10.23
CA ALA A 207 15.79 23.53 -9.37
C ALA A 207 16.27 24.78 -10.13
N GLY A 208 16.95 24.62 -11.27
CA GLY A 208 17.36 25.71 -12.15
C GLY A 208 18.57 26.51 -11.69
N PHE A 209 19.37 26.01 -10.74
CA PHE A 209 20.58 26.69 -10.30
C PHE A 209 21.76 26.44 -11.27
N PRO A 210 22.68 27.40 -11.45
CA PRO A 210 23.89 27.19 -12.25
C PRO A 210 24.72 26.00 -11.73
N GLY A 211 25.02 25.05 -12.62
CA GLY A 211 25.75 23.82 -12.29
C GLY A 211 24.88 22.60 -12.09
N GLU A 212 23.55 22.73 -12.06
CA GLU A 212 22.62 21.60 -11.92
C GLU A 212 22.80 20.55 -13.02
N GLN A 213 23.23 20.93 -14.23
CA GLN A 213 23.50 20.00 -15.33
C GLN A 213 24.61 18.97 -15.03
N ASN A 214 25.43 19.24 -14.02
CA ASN A 214 26.47 18.31 -13.55
C ASN A 214 25.93 17.32 -12.50
N ALA A 215 24.65 17.44 -12.10
CA ALA A 215 24.01 16.56 -11.15
C ALA A 215 23.73 15.18 -11.73
N VAL A 216 23.88 14.15 -10.89
CA VAL A 216 23.27 12.84 -11.15
C VAL A 216 21.83 12.88 -10.65
N GLU A 217 20.87 12.56 -11.50
CA GLU A 217 19.47 12.44 -11.07
C GLU A 217 19.29 11.23 -10.13
N GLY A 218 18.63 11.42 -8.99
CA GLY A 218 18.52 10.39 -7.94
C GLY A 218 17.84 9.10 -8.41
N LEU A 219 16.76 9.16 -9.20
CA LEU A 219 16.15 7.95 -9.74
C LEU A 219 17.06 7.23 -10.76
N LYS A 220 17.81 7.99 -11.56
CA LYS A 220 18.79 7.43 -12.49
C LYS A 220 19.92 6.74 -11.72
N LEU A 221 20.45 7.37 -10.67
CA LEU A 221 21.43 6.79 -9.76
C LEU A 221 20.94 5.44 -9.21
N LEU A 222 19.74 5.41 -8.63
CA LEU A 222 19.16 4.19 -8.05
C LEU A 222 18.94 3.11 -9.11
N LYS A 223 18.49 3.49 -10.31
CA LYS A 223 18.37 2.57 -11.45
C LYS A 223 19.71 1.99 -11.85
N ASP A 224 20.72 2.82 -11.99
CA ASP A 224 22.06 2.41 -12.44
C ASP A 224 22.71 1.47 -11.42
N ILE A 225 22.52 1.72 -10.11
CA ILE A 225 22.93 0.81 -9.03
C ILE A 225 22.17 -0.52 -9.12
N LYS A 226 20.82 -0.47 -9.19
CA LYS A 226 19.98 -1.67 -9.16
C LYS A 226 20.18 -2.59 -10.38
N THR A 227 20.46 -1.99 -11.53
CA THR A 227 20.74 -2.70 -12.79
C THR A 227 22.20 -3.12 -12.95
N GLY A 228 23.09 -2.71 -12.03
CA GLY A 228 24.52 -3.07 -12.04
C GLY A 228 25.35 -2.29 -13.06
N VAL A 229 24.81 -1.19 -13.60
CA VAL A 229 25.55 -0.22 -14.42
C VAL A 229 26.61 0.48 -13.57
N LEU A 230 26.25 0.89 -12.35
CA LEU A 230 27.20 1.39 -11.35
C LEU A 230 27.60 0.23 -10.44
N LYS A 231 28.91 -0.04 -10.35
CA LYS A 231 29.45 -1.22 -9.64
C LYS A 231 30.09 -0.89 -8.28
N GLY A 232 30.20 0.38 -7.93
CA GLY A 232 30.37 0.85 -6.54
C GLY A 232 31.66 1.62 -6.26
N ASN A 233 32.69 1.50 -7.10
CA ASN A 233 33.96 2.19 -6.85
C ASN A 233 33.87 3.70 -7.11
N GLU A 234 32.82 4.15 -7.82
CA GLU A 234 32.62 5.53 -8.25
C GLU A 234 32.43 6.51 -7.09
N PHE A 235 31.95 6.02 -5.94
CA PHE A 235 31.71 6.85 -4.75
C PHE A 235 32.80 6.71 -3.69
N THR A 236 33.75 5.77 -3.86
CA THR A 236 34.74 5.47 -2.84
C THR A 236 35.61 6.68 -2.53
N GLY A 237 35.62 7.10 -1.27
CA GLY A 237 36.41 8.25 -0.80
C GLY A 237 35.83 9.62 -1.16
N LYS A 238 34.66 9.69 -1.81
CA LYS A 238 34.01 10.93 -2.27
C LYS A 238 33.07 11.54 -1.24
N ASN A 239 32.97 12.86 -1.24
CA ASN A 239 31.96 13.64 -0.52
C ASN A 239 30.72 13.80 -1.42
N VAL A 240 29.57 13.26 -1.00
CA VAL A 240 28.34 13.29 -1.80
C VAL A 240 27.31 14.21 -1.16
N VAL A 241 26.75 15.14 -1.94
CA VAL A 241 25.64 16.00 -1.53
C VAL A 241 24.39 15.63 -2.31
N VAL A 242 23.31 15.30 -1.59
CA VAL A 242 22.00 14.96 -2.15
C VAL A 242 21.03 16.10 -1.87
N ILE A 243 20.46 16.71 -2.90
CA ILE A 243 19.44 17.76 -2.76
C ILE A 243 18.05 17.14 -2.78
N GLY A 244 17.32 17.22 -1.68
CA GLY A 244 15.95 16.72 -1.57
C GLY A 244 15.59 16.20 -0.18
N GLY A 245 14.30 16.00 0.08
CA GLY A 245 13.80 15.49 1.37
C GLY A 245 12.85 14.30 1.28
N GLY A 246 12.64 13.74 0.07
CA GLY A 246 11.73 12.62 -0.16
C GLY A 246 12.41 11.25 -0.06
N ASN A 247 11.64 10.18 -0.25
CA ASN A 247 12.17 8.81 -0.15
C ASN A 247 13.30 8.52 -1.16
N VAL A 248 13.22 9.08 -2.38
CA VAL A 248 14.31 8.98 -3.38
C VAL A 248 15.62 9.63 -2.87
N ALA A 249 15.52 10.71 -2.09
CA ALA A 249 16.70 11.34 -1.49
C ALA A 249 17.31 10.42 -0.42
N MET A 250 16.49 9.85 0.46
CA MET A 250 16.95 8.92 1.49
C MET A 250 17.56 7.66 0.87
N ASP A 251 16.89 7.07 -0.12
CA ASP A 251 17.38 5.89 -0.82
C ASP A 251 18.69 6.17 -1.56
N SER A 252 18.82 7.34 -2.19
CA SER A 252 20.08 7.77 -2.82
C SER A 252 21.20 7.86 -1.79
N CYS A 253 20.98 8.54 -0.65
CA CYS A 253 21.97 8.72 0.40
C CYS A 253 22.45 7.36 0.95
N ARG A 254 21.51 6.51 1.34
CA ARG A 254 21.77 5.21 1.93
C ARG A 254 22.45 4.26 0.93
N SER A 255 22.11 4.35 -0.35
CA SER A 255 22.78 3.60 -1.40
C SER A 255 24.23 4.04 -1.58
N VAL A 256 24.53 5.34 -1.63
CA VAL A 256 25.93 5.80 -1.79
C VAL A 256 26.79 5.55 -0.55
N VAL A 257 26.22 5.54 0.67
CA VAL A 257 26.92 5.06 1.88
C VAL A 257 27.43 3.63 1.66
N ARG A 258 26.60 2.75 1.08
CA ARG A 258 26.95 1.35 0.79
C ARG A 258 27.99 1.19 -0.31
N LEU A 259 28.20 2.23 -1.12
CA LEU A 259 29.22 2.27 -2.18
C LEU A 259 30.53 2.95 -1.70
N GLY A 260 30.68 3.17 -0.40
CA GLY A 260 31.95 3.62 0.19
C GLY A 260 32.19 5.14 0.14
N ALA A 261 31.13 5.95 0.00
CA ALA A 261 31.23 7.40 0.15
C ALA A 261 31.89 7.79 1.49
N LYS A 262 32.82 8.75 1.43
CA LYS A 262 33.55 9.26 2.62
C LYS A 262 32.61 10.06 3.52
N SER A 263 31.80 10.92 2.93
CA SER A 263 30.75 11.67 3.61
C SER A 263 29.52 11.78 2.73
N VAL A 264 28.34 11.76 3.35
CA VAL A 264 27.06 11.88 2.65
C VAL A 264 26.21 12.89 3.38
N LYS A 265 25.86 13.98 2.70
CA LYS A 265 25.00 15.04 3.22
C LYS A 265 23.71 15.05 2.41
N VAL A 266 22.58 15.14 3.10
CA VAL A 266 21.29 15.45 2.47
C VAL A 266 20.87 16.86 2.83
N VAL A 267 20.50 17.62 1.82
CA VAL A 267 20.19 19.05 1.94
C VAL A 267 18.70 19.25 1.70
N TYR A 268 18.03 19.85 2.68
CA TYR A 268 16.59 20.12 2.63
C TYR A 268 16.28 21.57 3.00
N ARG A 269 15.48 22.23 2.17
CA ARG A 269 15.15 23.66 2.30
C ARG A 269 14.18 24.01 3.43
N ARG A 270 13.73 23.04 4.22
CA ARG A 270 12.81 23.23 5.36
C ARG A 270 13.29 22.43 6.57
N SER A 271 12.53 22.47 7.66
CA SER A 271 12.74 21.66 8.84
C SER A 271 12.45 20.18 8.60
N GLU A 272 12.99 19.32 9.46
CA GLU A 272 12.90 17.86 9.34
C GLU A 272 11.48 17.32 9.44
N ASP A 273 10.64 17.90 10.29
CA ASP A 273 9.22 17.52 10.44
C ASP A 273 8.41 17.71 9.15
N MET A 274 8.91 18.56 8.24
CA MET A 274 8.34 18.80 6.91
C MET A 274 8.99 17.98 5.80
N MET A 275 9.92 17.06 6.10
CA MET A 275 10.49 16.16 5.09
C MET A 275 9.40 15.21 4.55
N PRO A 276 9.23 15.10 3.21
CA PRO A 276 8.27 14.16 2.64
C PRO A 276 8.64 12.69 2.82
N ALA A 277 9.89 12.37 3.13
CA ALA A 277 10.34 11.01 3.38
C ALA A 277 9.65 10.40 4.60
N HIS A 278 9.44 9.09 4.57
CA HIS A 278 8.90 8.40 5.73
C HIS A 278 9.88 8.47 6.91
N LYS A 279 9.36 8.67 8.14
CA LYS A 279 10.18 8.88 9.34
C LYS A 279 11.21 7.77 9.58
N ASN A 280 10.85 6.51 9.27
CA ASN A 280 11.80 5.40 9.38
C ASN A 280 12.97 5.49 8.40
N GLU A 281 12.74 6.00 7.17
CA GLU A 281 13.80 6.17 6.18
C GLU A 281 14.79 7.26 6.60
N VAL A 282 14.28 8.38 7.13
CA VAL A 282 15.10 9.47 7.68
C VAL A 282 15.93 8.96 8.87
N ARG A 283 15.30 8.22 9.80
CA ARG A 283 15.99 7.64 10.95
C ARG A 283 17.10 6.67 10.53
N GLN A 284 16.80 5.72 9.62
CA GLN A 284 17.79 4.75 9.16
C GLN A 284 18.93 5.43 8.38
N ALA A 285 18.66 6.48 7.60
CA ALA A 285 19.71 7.26 6.93
C ALA A 285 20.66 7.93 7.95
N ARG A 286 20.11 8.56 9.01
CA ARG A 286 20.90 9.15 10.09
C ARG A 286 21.74 8.10 10.83
N GLU A 287 21.15 6.96 11.17
CA GLU A 287 21.87 5.85 11.81
C GLU A 287 23.03 5.36 10.95
N GLU A 288 22.87 5.35 9.62
CA GLU A 288 23.89 4.98 8.63
C GLU A 288 24.97 6.05 8.41
N GLY A 289 24.88 7.19 9.08
CA GLY A 289 25.89 8.26 9.06
C GLY A 289 25.62 9.37 8.04
N VAL A 290 24.40 9.46 7.50
CA VAL A 290 24.00 10.57 6.63
C VAL A 290 23.78 11.84 7.47
N GLU A 291 24.48 12.91 7.12
CA GLU A 291 24.32 14.22 7.73
C GLU A 291 23.13 14.96 7.10
N ILE A 292 22.19 15.43 7.92
CA ILE A 292 20.97 16.08 7.45
C ILE A 292 21.11 17.59 7.66
N LEU A 293 21.28 18.32 6.56
CA LEU A 293 21.41 19.76 6.53
C LEU A 293 20.06 20.38 6.18
N LEU A 294 19.45 21.03 7.17
CA LEU A 294 18.14 21.66 7.06
C LEU A 294 18.30 23.13 6.73
N HIS A 295 17.20 23.76 6.28
CA HIS A 295 17.17 25.20 6.02
C HIS A 295 18.19 25.68 4.99
N LEU A 296 18.49 24.85 3.99
CA LEU A 296 19.43 25.19 2.92
C LEU A 296 18.83 24.90 1.54
N SER A 297 19.13 25.77 0.58
CA SER A 297 18.73 25.60 -0.83
C SER A 297 19.92 25.91 -1.74
N PRO A 298 20.16 25.15 -2.82
CA PRO A 298 21.30 25.41 -3.70
C PRO A 298 21.17 26.74 -4.46
N LEU A 299 22.25 27.53 -4.48
CA LEU A 299 22.41 28.71 -5.34
C LEU A 299 23.28 28.42 -6.55
N LYS A 300 24.38 27.68 -6.36
CA LYS A 300 25.34 27.36 -7.42
C LYS A 300 26.13 26.10 -7.06
N TYR A 301 26.51 25.34 -8.09
CA TYR A 301 27.52 24.29 -8.04
C TYR A 301 28.56 24.52 -9.13
N ASP A 302 29.85 24.50 -8.79
CA ASP A 302 30.96 24.69 -9.75
C ASP A 302 31.72 23.39 -10.07
N GLY A 303 31.44 22.29 -9.38
CA GLY A 303 32.01 20.97 -9.63
C GLY A 303 32.75 20.38 -8.44
N ASP A 304 33.16 21.22 -7.48
CA ASP A 304 33.79 20.80 -6.22
C ASP A 304 33.14 21.46 -4.99
N ARG A 305 32.39 22.55 -5.19
CA ARG A 305 31.78 23.34 -4.14
C ARG A 305 30.34 23.73 -4.46
N PHE A 306 29.51 23.63 -3.42
CA PHE A 306 28.16 24.18 -3.40
C PHE A 306 28.14 25.49 -2.65
N THR A 307 27.57 26.52 -3.27
CA THR A 307 27.08 27.68 -2.52
C THR A 307 25.60 27.48 -2.22
N MET A 308 25.26 27.41 -0.94
CA MET A 308 23.91 27.22 -0.42
C MET A 308 23.36 28.53 0.13
N GLN A 309 22.10 28.84 -0.17
CA GLN A 309 21.35 29.89 0.50
C GLN A 309 20.82 29.38 1.83
N ILE A 310 20.99 30.19 2.89
CA ILE A 310 20.37 29.97 4.19
C ILE A 310 18.90 30.36 4.09
N MET A 311 18.02 29.43 4.45
CA MET A 311 16.57 29.56 4.36
C MET A 311 15.96 29.77 5.74
N ALA A 312 14.91 30.58 5.82
CA ALA A 312 13.99 30.62 6.95
C ALA A 312 12.63 30.05 6.54
N LEU A 313 11.82 29.67 7.51
CA LEU A 313 10.43 29.32 7.28
C LEU A 313 9.60 30.60 7.27
N GLY A 314 8.95 30.90 6.15
CA GLY A 314 7.95 31.95 6.03
C GLY A 314 6.61 31.55 6.64
N GLU A 315 5.54 32.23 6.25
CA GLU A 315 4.19 31.91 6.73
C GLU A 315 3.70 30.53 6.24
N PRO A 316 2.87 29.84 7.04
CA PRO A 316 2.19 28.62 6.61
C PRO A 316 1.15 28.92 5.52
N ASP A 317 1.05 28.03 4.53
CA ASP A 317 -0.05 28.02 3.57
C ASP A 317 -1.33 27.38 4.16
N GLU A 318 -2.39 27.26 3.36
CA GLU A 318 -3.67 26.64 3.76
C GLU A 318 -3.54 25.18 4.22
N SER A 319 -2.45 24.49 3.84
CA SER A 319 -2.15 23.13 4.31
C SER A 319 -1.34 23.10 5.61
N GLY A 320 -1.05 24.27 6.19
CA GLY A 320 -0.14 24.44 7.33
C GLY A 320 1.34 24.38 6.94
N ARG A 321 1.65 24.25 5.65
CA ARG A 321 3.03 24.03 5.16
C ARG A 321 3.72 25.37 4.96
N ARG A 322 4.87 25.55 5.62
CA ARG A 322 5.60 26.83 5.55
C ARG A 322 6.44 26.94 4.28
N SER A 323 6.40 28.11 3.64
CA SER A 323 7.21 28.39 2.46
C SER A 323 8.68 28.66 2.85
N PRO A 324 9.66 28.10 2.14
CA PRO A 324 11.06 28.42 2.39
C PRO A 324 11.39 29.80 1.80
N VAL A 325 11.98 30.69 2.60
CA VAL A 325 12.33 32.07 2.22
C VAL A 325 13.82 32.29 2.43
N GLY A 326 14.52 32.83 1.43
CA GLY A 326 15.95 33.13 1.55
C GLY A 326 16.21 34.24 2.57
N THR A 327 17.20 34.04 3.45
CA THR A 327 17.60 35.02 4.47
C THR A 327 18.59 36.08 3.96
N GLY A 328 19.12 35.88 2.75
CA GLY A 328 20.25 36.65 2.21
C GLY A 328 21.62 36.12 2.63
N GLY A 329 21.69 35.23 3.63
CA GLY A 329 22.92 34.52 3.99
C GLY A 329 23.24 33.35 3.04
N ALA A 330 24.51 33.02 2.93
CA ALA A 330 24.99 31.87 2.16
C ALA A 330 26.15 31.17 2.87
N GLU A 331 26.28 29.87 2.64
CA GLU A 331 27.39 29.04 3.11
C GLU A 331 27.89 28.09 2.02
N ASP A 332 29.17 27.73 2.09
CA ASP A 332 29.79 26.83 1.13
C ASP A 332 29.91 25.41 1.69
N ILE A 333 29.62 24.42 0.86
CA ILE A 333 29.73 22.99 1.19
C ILE A 333 30.58 22.30 0.13
N GLU A 334 31.62 21.58 0.55
CA GLU A 334 32.40 20.73 -0.36
C GLU A 334 31.58 19.52 -0.83
N ALA A 335 31.61 19.25 -2.14
CA ALA A 335 30.96 18.11 -2.76
C ALA A 335 31.72 17.66 -4.01
N ASP A 336 32.18 16.41 -4.01
CA ASP A 336 32.72 15.78 -5.22
C ASP A 336 31.61 15.37 -6.18
N ILE A 337 30.46 14.97 -5.63
CA ILE A 337 29.32 14.44 -6.38
C ILE A 337 28.03 15.09 -5.90
N LEU A 338 27.28 15.62 -6.86
CA LEU A 338 25.94 16.15 -6.68
C LEU A 338 24.90 15.12 -7.12
N VAL A 339 23.91 14.86 -6.27
CA VAL A 339 22.71 14.11 -6.62
C VAL A 339 21.46 14.98 -6.42
N THR A 340 20.59 15.07 -7.43
CA THR A 340 19.31 15.80 -7.31
C THR A 340 18.13 14.84 -7.16
N ALA A 341 17.34 15.01 -6.10
CA ALA A 341 16.18 14.19 -5.75
C ALA A 341 14.97 15.06 -5.38
N LEU A 342 14.61 15.97 -6.31
CA LEU A 342 13.61 17.03 -6.12
C LEU A 342 12.16 16.58 -6.35
N GLY A 343 11.96 15.30 -6.65
CA GLY A 343 10.67 14.70 -7.01
C GLY A 343 10.45 14.59 -8.51
N GLN A 344 9.34 13.97 -8.87
CA GLN A 344 8.94 13.68 -10.24
C GLN A 344 7.66 14.43 -10.61
N GLU A 345 7.50 14.65 -11.91
CA GLU A 345 6.27 15.10 -12.52
C GLU A 345 5.66 13.96 -13.34
N PRO A 346 4.32 13.93 -13.47
CA PRO A 346 3.63 12.99 -14.34
C PRO A 346 4.31 12.93 -15.71
N SER A 347 4.50 11.71 -16.24
CA SER A 347 5.05 11.55 -17.58
C SER A 347 4.19 12.32 -18.59
N PRO A 348 4.80 13.03 -19.55
CA PRO A 348 4.04 13.78 -20.55
C PRO A 348 3.24 12.80 -21.42
N TRP A 349 1.95 12.69 -21.12
CA TRP A 349 0.99 11.91 -21.89
C TRP A 349 -0.25 12.75 -22.12
N LYS A 350 -0.58 13.01 -23.39
CA LYS A 350 -1.76 13.78 -23.74
C LYS A 350 -3.01 12.96 -23.39
N ARG A 351 -3.82 13.48 -22.46
CA ARG A 351 -5.09 12.84 -22.09
C ARG A 351 -6.05 12.86 -23.27
N ASP A 352 -6.39 11.68 -23.77
CA ASP A 352 -7.43 11.48 -24.77
C ASP A 352 -8.82 11.62 -24.11
N LYS A 353 -9.80 12.13 -24.86
CA LYS A 353 -11.20 12.26 -24.41
C LYS A 353 -12.04 11.01 -24.70
N ARG A 354 -11.48 9.99 -25.37
CA ARG A 354 -12.14 8.70 -25.58
C ARG A 354 -12.59 8.09 -24.25
N LYS A 355 -13.85 7.66 -24.18
CA LYS A 355 -14.46 7.09 -22.96
C LYS A 355 -13.90 5.72 -22.56
N ASN A 356 -13.19 5.05 -23.46
CA ASN A 356 -12.57 3.74 -23.23
C ASN A 356 -11.05 3.83 -22.96
N ILE A 357 -10.53 5.02 -22.62
CA ILE A 357 -9.14 5.21 -22.17
C ILE A 357 -9.16 5.76 -20.74
N PHE A 358 -8.51 5.04 -19.83
CA PHE A 358 -8.42 5.36 -18.41
C PHE A 358 -6.98 5.65 -17.99
N PHE A 359 -6.77 6.36 -16.88
CA PHE A 359 -5.45 6.75 -16.37
C PHE A 359 -5.25 6.27 -14.93
N ALA A 360 -4.10 5.68 -14.64
CA ALA A 360 -3.84 5.09 -13.33
C ALA A 360 -2.41 5.34 -12.80
N GLY A 361 -2.30 5.45 -11.48
CA GLY A 361 -1.03 5.65 -10.77
C GLY A 361 -0.47 7.07 -10.93
N ASP A 362 0.86 7.18 -10.93
CA ASP A 362 1.56 8.47 -10.83
C ASP A 362 1.52 9.34 -12.10
N VAL A 363 0.83 8.87 -13.17
CA VAL A 363 0.47 9.75 -14.31
C VAL A 363 -0.63 10.74 -13.93
N ASN A 364 -1.33 10.50 -12.81
CA ASN A 364 -2.32 11.40 -12.27
C ASN A 364 -1.64 12.50 -11.42
N PRO A 365 -1.89 13.80 -11.68
CA PRO A 365 -1.25 14.90 -10.96
C PRO A 365 -1.51 14.92 -9.45
N ASP A 366 -2.66 14.38 -9.03
CA ASP A 366 -3.12 14.24 -7.65
C ASP A 366 -2.63 12.95 -6.98
N SER A 367 -1.77 12.16 -7.65
CA SER A 367 -1.21 10.96 -7.06
C SER A 367 -0.44 11.27 -5.78
N ARG A 368 -0.59 10.40 -4.78
CA ARG A 368 0.16 10.46 -3.52
C ARG A 368 1.59 9.88 -3.63
N GLY A 369 1.97 9.32 -4.78
CA GLY A 369 3.35 8.88 -5.03
C GLY A 369 3.82 7.71 -4.17
N THR A 370 2.91 6.81 -3.78
CA THR A 370 3.26 5.58 -3.03
C THR A 370 2.68 4.34 -3.70
N VAL A 371 3.35 3.20 -3.51
CA VAL A 371 3.06 1.95 -4.24
C VAL A 371 1.62 1.49 -4.04
N ILE A 372 1.10 1.51 -2.82
CA ILE A 372 -0.27 1.06 -2.52
C ILE A 372 -1.34 1.98 -3.13
N HIS A 373 -1.09 3.29 -3.20
CA HIS A 373 -2.01 4.22 -3.87
C HIS A 373 -1.98 4.03 -5.40
N ALA A 374 -0.83 3.71 -5.98
CA ALA A 374 -0.73 3.34 -7.39
C ALA A 374 -1.49 2.03 -7.69
N ILE A 375 -1.37 1.02 -6.81
CA ILE A 375 -2.14 -0.22 -6.89
C ILE A 375 -3.65 0.07 -6.82
N ALA A 376 -4.09 0.88 -5.84
CA ALA A 376 -5.50 1.25 -5.69
C ALA A 376 -6.04 1.96 -6.95
N SER A 377 -5.28 2.91 -7.50
CA SER A 377 -5.63 3.59 -8.75
C SER A 377 -5.68 2.64 -9.95
N GLY A 378 -4.78 1.66 -10.03
CA GLY A 378 -4.81 0.61 -11.06
C GLY A 378 -6.06 -0.28 -10.97
N LYS A 379 -6.46 -0.66 -9.75
CA LYS A 379 -7.70 -1.41 -9.52
C LYS A 379 -8.93 -0.61 -9.92
N GLU A 380 -8.98 0.67 -9.57
CA GLU A 380 -10.10 1.54 -9.93
C GLU A 380 -10.24 1.65 -11.45
N ALA A 381 -9.13 1.88 -12.17
CA ALA A 381 -9.15 1.90 -13.63
C ALA A 381 -9.61 0.57 -14.23
N ALA A 382 -9.17 -0.57 -13.67
CA ALA A 382 -9.67 -1.88 -14.07
C ALA A 382 -11.17 -2.06 -13.79
N ASN A 383 -11.67 -1.57 -12.66
CA ASN A 383 -13.10 -1.57 -12.35
C ASN A 383 -13.90 -0.76 -13.37
N MET A 384 -13.44 0.44 -13.73
CA MET A 384 -14.07 1.28 -14.75
C MET A 384 -14.10 0.59 -16.13
N VAL A 385 -13.04 -0.13 -16.50
CA VAL A 385 -13.02 -0.98 -17.71
C VAL A 385 -14.07 -2.10 -17.61
N GLY A 386 -14.15 -2.77 -16.45
CA GLY A 386 -15.13 -3.80 -16.18
C GLY A 386 -16.57 -3.31 -16.35
N GLU A 387 -16.91 -2.19 -15.71
CA GLU A 387 -18.21 -1.56 -15.80
C GLU A 387 -18.53 -1.14 -17.24
N LEU A 388 -17.59 -0.50 -17.93
CA LEU A 388 -17.79 -0.04 -19.30
C LEU A 388 -18.07 -1.21 -20.28
N LEU A 389 -17.32 -2.30 -20.18
CA LEU A 389 -17.34 -3.38 -21.18
C LEU A 389 -18.33 -4.51 -20.86
N THR A 390 -18.69 -4.68 -19.59
CA THR A 390 -19.52 -5.81 -19.13
C THR A 390 -20.70 -5.40 -18.25
N GLY A 391 -20.76 -4.13 -17.80
CA GLY A 391 -21.75 -3.68 -16.82
C GLY A 391 -21.52 -4.22 -15.40
N LEU A 392 -20.43 -4.96 -15.17
CA LEU A 392 -20.11 -5.56 -13.88
C LEU A 392 -19.07 -4.75 -13.14
N LYS A 393 -19.35 -4.49 -11.87
CA LYS A 393 -18.37 -3.99 -10.92
C LYS A 393 -17.41 -5.12 -10.53
N LEU A 394 -16.11 -4.85 -10.58
CA LEU A 394 -15.07 -5.86 -10.34
C LEU A 394 -14.68 -6.00 -8.87
N PHE A 395 -14.91 -4.97 -8.05
CA PHE A 395 -14.67 -5.03 -6.60
C PHE A 395 -15.56 -4.05 -5.83
N ASP A 396 -15.75 -4.29 -4.54
CA ASP A 396 -16.48 -3.39 -3.65
C ASP A 396 -15.56 -2.64 -2.68
N SER A 397 -15.94 -1.38 -2.39
CA SER A 397 -15.29 -0.57 -1.36
C SER A 397 -16.13 -0.60 -0.07
N PRO A 398 -15.53 -0.89 1.09
CA PRO A 398 -16.23 -0.87 2.37
C PRO A 398 -16.69 0.55 2.76
N ARG A 399 -17.85 0.67 3.42
CA ARG A 399 -18.44 1.97 3.82
C ARG A 399 -18.73 2.13 5.32
N ASP A 400 -19.03 1.06 6.05
CA ASP A 400 -19.33 1.13 7.49
C ASP A 400 -18.12 0.71 8.31
N VAL A 401 -17.38 1.68 8.86
CA VAL A 401 -16.16 1.46 9.63
C VAL A 401 -16.45 1.47 11.13
N VAL A 402 -15.95 0.46 11.84
CA VAL A 402 -16.05 0.40 13.31
C VAL A 402 -14.92 1.20 13.99
N THR A 403 -15.28 1.97 15.00
CA THR A 403 -14.36 2.78 15.81
C THR A 403 -14.13 2.15 17.18
N TYR A 404 -13.08 2.56 17.88
CA TYR A 404 -12.69 2.01 19.18
C TYR A 404 -13.81 2.11 20.23
N ASP A 405 -14.46 3.27 20.32
CA ASP A 405 -15.54 3.60 21.27
C ASP A 405 -16.79 2.73 21.12
N LYS A 406 -17.01 2.15 19.94
CA LYS A 406 -18.16 1.27 19.67
C LYS A 406 -17.96 -0.17 20.13
N MET A 407 -16.73 -0.54 20.52
CA MET A 407 -16.34 -1.91 20.86
C MET A 407 -16.09 -2.06 22.35
N ASN A 408 -16.39 -3.24 22.90
CA ASN A 408 -16.18 -3.53 24.32
C ASN A 408 -14.76 -4.04 24.63
N ILE A 409 -13.72 -3.33 24.17
CA ILE A 409 -12.34 -3.84 24.15
C ILE A 409 -11.80 -4.20 25.55
N ASN A 410 -11.93 -3.29 26.52
CA ASN A 410 -11.33 -3.44 27.86
C ASN A 410 -11.83 -4.66 28.64
N ARG A 411 -12.97 -5.24 28.24
CA ARG A 411 -13.55 -6.42 28.89
C ARG A 411 -13.00 -7.74 28.32
N TYR A 412 -12.57 -7.74 27.06
CA TYR A 412 -12.30 -8.97 26.30
C TYR A 412 -10.85 -9.13 25.85
N PHE A 413 -10.00 -8.12 26.03
CA PHE A 413 -8.63 -8.12 25.54
C PHE A 413 -7.64 -7.61 26.59
N GLU A 414 -6.41 -8.10 26.49
CA GLU A 414 -5.29 -7.72 27.37
C GLU A 414 -4.16 -7.04 26.57
N PRO A 415 -3.40 -6.13 27.19
CA PRO A 415 -2.22 -5.53 26.56
C PRO A 415 -1.16 -6.58 26.23
N GLN A 416 -0.55 -6.47 25.05
CA GLN A 416 0.48 -7.39 24.55
C GLN A 416 1.57 -6.64 23.80
N MET A 417 2.83 -7.05 24.00
CA MET A 417 3.96 -6.46 23.30
C MET A 417 3.86 -6.69 21.78
N ARG A 418 4.20 -5.65 21.02
CA ARG A 418 4.24 -5.68 19.55
C ARG A 418 5.49 -6.41 19.06
N ILE A 419 5.31 -7.41 18.21
CA ILE A 419 6.41 -8.05 17.50
C ILE A 419 6.88 -7.08 16.40
N ARG A 420 8.20 -6.89 16.33
CA ARG A 420 8.88 -6.07 15.32
C ARG A 420 9.77 -6.94 14.45
N THR A 421 10.01 -6.49 13.23
CA THR A 421 11.01 -7.09 12.35
C THR A 421 12.40 -6.97 12.96
N TYR A 422 13.26 -7.94 12.66
CA TYR A 422 14.67 -7.85 13.00
C TYR A 422 15.34 -6.84 12.06
N VAL A 423 16.06 -5.88 12.62
CA VAL A 423 16.82 -4.87 11.87
C VAL A 423 18.28 -5.29 11.83
N GLU A 424 18.86 -5.32 10.63
CA GLU A 424 20.26 -5.71 10.43
C GLU A 424 21.21 -4.75 11.20
N PRO A 425 22.28 -5.27 11.85
CA PRO A 425 23.25 -4.44 12.55
C PRO A 425 23.86 -3.36 11.67
N LEU A 426 24.09 -2.18 12.25
CA LEU A 426 24.56 -0.99 11.53
C LEU A 426 25.78 -1.23 10.62
N LYS A 427 26.77 -1.99 11.10
CA LYS A 427 27.97 -2.30 10.33
C LYS A 427 27.63 -3.00 8.99
N LEU A 428 26.78 -4.03 9.05
CA LEU A 428 26.37 -4.80 7.87
C LEU A 428 25.47 -3.99 6.92
N ARG A 429 24.66 -3.08 7.47
CA ARG A 429 23.83 -2.16 6.67
C ARG A 429 24.68 -1.26 5.77
N ARG A 430 25.83 -0.80 6.26
CA ARG A 430 26.73 0.10 5.51
C ARG A 430 27.61 -0.63 4.49
N GLU A 431 27.76 -1.94 4.59
CA GLU A 431 28.68 -2.73 3.77
C GLU A 431 27.95 -3.60 2.73
N SER A 432 26.62 -3.66 2.74
CA SER A 432 25.85 -4.54 1.87
C SER A 432 24.48 -4.01 1.46
N PHE A 433 23.97 -4.54 0.36
CA PHE A 433 22.59 -4.35 -0.10
C PHE A 433 21.64 -5.45 0.41
N ASN A 434 22.03 -6.18 1.47
CA ASN A 434 21.15 -7.13 2.12
C ASN A 434 19.93 -6.42 2.73
N ALA A 435 18.81 -7.14 2.81
CA ALA A 435 17.59 -6.59 3.40
C ALA A 435 17.86 -6.08 4.82
N VAL A 436 17.53 -4.81 5.06
CA VAL A 436 17.70 -4.16 6.37
C VAL A 436 16.69 -4.70 7.36
N ASP A 437 15.44 -4.83 6.92
CA ASP A 437 14.35 -5.38 7.72
C ASP A 437 14.09 -6.83 7.31
N LYS A 438 14.34 -7.77 8.22
CA LYS A 438 14.08 -9.19 8.02
C LYS A 438 12.66 -9.54 8.44
N ILE A 439 11.93 -10.21 7.54
CA ILE A 439 10.58 -10.71 7.79
C ILE A 439 10.66 -11.84 8.82
N VAL A 440 9.73 -11.81 9.77
CA VAL A 440 9.63 -12.82 10.85
C VAL A 440 9.12 -14.16 10.32
N SER A 441 9.27 -15.21 11.13
CA SER A 441 8.73 -16.53 10.80
C SER A 441 7.19 -16.54 10.79
N LEU A 442 6.59 -17.56 10.17
CA LEU A 442 5.14 -17.76 10.23
C LEU A 442 4.63 -17.90 11.68
N GLY A 443 5.38 -18.58 12.56
CA GLY A 443 5.00 -18.75 13.96
C GLY A 443 4.91 -17.41 14.69
N GLU A 444 5.92 -16.56 14.55
CA GLU A 444 5.91 -15.19 15.07
C GLU A 444 4.80 -14.34 14.45
N GLY A 445 4.55 -14.50 13.14
CA GLY A 445 3.43 -13.85 12.46
C GLY A 445 2.06 -14.26 13.04
N ILE A 446 1.85 -15.53 13.34
CA ILE A 446 0.63 -16.01 13.99
C ILE A 446 0.48 -15.41 15.39
N LEU A 447 1.57 -15.32 16.17
CA LEU A 447 1.56 -14.68 17.49
C LEU A 447 1.18 -13.20 17.41
N GLU A 448 1.76 -12.45 16.47
CA GLU A 448 1.40 -11.04 16.25
C GLU A 448 -0.06 -10.90 15.78
N ALA A 449 -0.54 -11.81 14.93
CA ALA A 449 -1.93 -11.81 14.46
C ALA A 449 -2.93 -12.07 15.58
N LYS A 450 -2.57 -12.83 16.63
CA LYS A 450 -3.42 -13.08 17.81
C LYS A 450 -3.73 -11.81 18.62
N ARG A 451 -2.87 -10.80 18.53
CA ARG A 451 -3.09 -9.53 19.24
C ARG A 451 -4.28 -8.73 18.69
N CYS A 452 -4.69 -8.98 17.44
CA CYS A 452 -5.69 -8.15 16.76
C CYS A 452 -7.12 -8.39 17.25
N PHE A 453 -7.85 -7.30 17.47
CA PHE A 453 -9.23 -7.32 17.99
C PHE A 453 -10.27 -7.91 17.02
N ARG A 454 -9.96 -8.02 15.72
CA ARG A 454 -10.93 -8.36 14.67
C ARG A 454 -12.10 -7.38 14.63
N CYS A 455 -11.78 -6.09 14.65
CA CYS A 455 -12.76 -5.01 14.67
C CYS A 455 -13.80 -5.22 13.57
N GLY A 456 -15.09 -5.23 13.94
CA GLY A 456 -16.20 -5.29 12.99
C GLY A 456 -16.44 -6.66 12.36
N LEU A 457 -15.69 -7.69 12.74
CA LEU A 457 -15.78 -9.02 12.13
C LEU A 457 -16.45 -10.02 13.07
N CYS A 458 -17.49 -10.70 12.59
CA CYS A 458 -18.06 -11.86 13.26
C CYS A 458 -17.06 -13.01 13.23
N VAL A 459 -16.72 -13.53 14.41
CA VAL A 459 -15.77 -14.64 14.58
C VAL A 459 -16.39 -15.76 15.41
N GLY A 460 -17.66 -16.06 15.18
CA GLY A 460 -18.44 -17.06 15.95
C GLY A 460 -18.68 -18.39 15.21
N GLY A 461 -17.85 -18.73 14.22
CA GLY A 461 -17.94 -20.02 13.54
C GLY A 461 -17.54 -21.19 14.45
N LEU A 462 -17.79 -22.43 14.03
CA LEU A 462 -17.57 -23.62 14.86
C LEU A 462 -16.12 -23.81 15.37
N ASN A 463 -15.13 -23.28 14.66
CA ASN A 463 -13.70 -23.40 14.96
C ASN A 463 -13.16 -22.16 15.68
N THR A 464 -14.01 -21.42 16.39
CA THR A 464 -13.68 -20.16 17.05
C THR A 464 -14.36 -20.08 18.42
N ASP A 465 -13.82 -19.25 19.32
CA ASP A 465 -14.27 -19.22 20.73
C ASP A 465 -15.30 -18.12 21.03
N CYS A 466 -15.77 -17.37 20.02
CA CYS A 466 -16.64 -16.20 20.23
C CYS A 466 -18.12 -16.52 20.02
N ASP A 467 -18.76 -16.96 21.09
CA ASP A 467 -20.21 -17.18 21.14
C ASP A 467 -20.93 -16.20 22.08
N TRP A 468 -20.42 -14.98 22.26
CA TRP A 468 -20.96 -14.07 23.28
C TRP A 468 -22.45 -13.75 23.09
N CYS A 469 -22.85 -13.30 21.89
CA CYS A 469 -24.24 -12.93 21.63
C CYS A 469 -25.20 -14.10 21.85
N PHE A 470 -24.79 -15.32 21.50
CA PHE A 470 -25.56 -16.54 21.70
C PHE A 470 -25.62 -16.96 23.18
N ARG A 471 -24.49 -16.91 23.90
CA ARG A 471 -24.42 -17.27 25.33
C ARG A 471 -25.07 -16.25 26.25
N ALA A 472 -25.14 -14.98 25.87
CA ALA A 472 -25.79 -13.92 26.63
C ALA A 472 -27.32 -13.92 26.47
N CYS A 473 -27.86 -14.76 25.58
CA CYS A 473 -29.29 -14.88 25.33
C CYS A 473 -29.90 -15.93 26.25
N ASP A 474 -30.67 -15.47 27.23
CA ASP A 474 -31.36 -16.34 28.19
C ASP A 474 -32.70 -16.87 27.69
N THR A 475 -33.15 -16.38 26.52
CA THR A 475 -34.44 -16.74 25.94
C THR A 475 -34.27 -17.84 24.89
N ASP A 476 -35.01 -18.93 25.06
CA ASP A 476 -34.90 -20.11 24.20
C ASP A 476 -35.27 -19.76 22.75
N LYS A 477 -34.41 -20.20 21.81
CA LYS A 477 -34.58 -20.00 20.36
C LYS A 477 -34.71 -18.55 19.89
N SER A 478 -34.22 -17.56 20.65
CA SER A 478 -34.18 -16.17 20.17
C SER A 478 -32.99 -15.86 19.26
N ILE A 479 -31.92 -16.64 19.36
CA ILE A 479 -30.74 -16.57 18.49
C ILE A 479 -30.42 -17.97 18.00
N ILE A 480 -30.31 -18.14 16.69
CA ILE A 480 -29.97 -19.41 16.05
C ILE A 480 -28.50 -19.35 15.65
N LYS A 481 -27.68 -20.28 16.13
CA LYS A 481 -26.30 -20.46 15.67
C LYS A 481 -26.31 -21.37 14.43
N LEU A 482 -25.72 -20.89 13.34
CA LEU A 482 -25.73 -21.60 12.05
C LEU A 482 -24.87 -22.87 12.02
N ASN A 483 -24.02 -23.09 13.03
CA ASN A 483 -23.17 -24.28 13.16
C ASN A 483 -22.36 -24.62 11.89
N ILE A 484 -21.77 -23.60 11.28
CA ILE A 484 -20.83 -23.74 10.16
C ILE A 484 -19.42 -23.30 10.58
N PRO A 485 -18.34 -23.82 9.95
CA PRO A 485 -16.99 -23.31 10.14
C PRO A 485 -16.91 -21.81 9.80
N TRP A 486 -16.00 -21.11 10.47
CA TRP A 486 -15.78 -19.70 10.19
C TRP A 486 -15.26 -19.48 8.76
N ASN A 487 -15.73 -18.41 8.13
CA ASN A 487 -15.25 -17.82 6.88
C ASN A 487 -15.42 -16.28 6.92
N GLU A 488 -14.89 -15.57 5.92
CA GLU A 488 -14.97 -14.11 5.84
C GLU A 488 -16.39 -13.55 5.57
N ASP A 489 -17.30 -14.39 5.07
CA ASP A 489 -18.66 -14.02 4.62
C ASP A 489 -19.71 -14.03 5.75
N GLY A 490 -19.31 -14.32 6.99
CA GLY A 490 -20.21 -14.28 8.14
C GLY A 490 -21.11 -13.03 8.15
N PRO A 491 -22.21 -13.04 8.91
CA PRO A 491 -22.21 -13.57 10.27
C PRO A 491 -22.70 -15.03 10.42
N PHE A 492 -22.54 -15.58 11.62
CA PHE A 492 -22.83 -16.99 11.94
C PHE A 492 -24.06 -17.19 12.83
N TYR A 493 -24.89 -16.15 12.94
CA TYR A 493 -26.04 -16.09 13.81
C TYR A 493 -27.21 -15.44 13.09
N GLU A 494 -28.40 -15.93 13.37
CA GLU A 494 -29.66 -15.38 12.87
C GLU A 494 -30.63 -15.17 14.03
N MET A 495 -31.57 -14.24 13.82
CA MET A 495 -32.64 -13.99 14.78
C MET A 495 -33.66 -15.13 14.71
N GLY A 496 -34.03 -15.67 15.87
CA GLY A 496 -35.16 -16.58 16.00
C GLY A 496 -36.43 -15.87 16.49
N ASP A 497 -37.50 -16.64 16.68
CA ASP A 497 -38.85 -16.09 16.85
C ASP A 497 -39.13 -15.49 18.23
N ASN A 498 -38.31 -15.83 19.24
CA ASN A 498 -38.58 -15.53 20.64
C ASN A 498 -37.78 -14.34 21.19
N CYS A 499 -37.32 -13.41 20.35
CA CYS A 499 -36.52 -12.27 20.83
C CYS A 499 -37.34 -11.35 21.76
N ASP A 500 -36.88 -11.18 23.00
CA ASP A 500 -37.51 -10.32 24.03
C ASP A 500 -36.99 -8.88 24.04
N SER A 501 -36.07 -8.54 23.14
CA SER A 501 -35.46 -7.20 23.00
C SER A 501 -34.63 -6.73 24.22
N CYS A 502 -34.04 -7.64 24.99
CA CYS A 502 -33.28 -7.33 26.22
C CYS A 502 -31.88 -6.69 26.03
N SER A 503 -31.47 -6.38 24.79
CA SER A 503 -30.23 -5.70 24.38
C SER A 503 -28.85 -6.33 24.67
N ARG A 504 -28.78 -7.34 25.55
CA ARG A 504 -27.52 -7.96 26.00
C ARG A 504 -26.58 -8.40 24.88
N CYS A 505 -27.13 -8.94 23.80
CA CYS A 505 -26.34 -9.50 22.70
C CYS A 505 -25.62 -8.43 21.86
N TRP A 506 -26.15 -7.20 21.76
CA TRP A 506 -25.51 -6.10 21.03
C TRP A 506 -24.77 -5.11 21.91
N GLU A 507 -25.23 -4.85 23.14
CA GLU A 507 -24.56 -3.92 24.05
C GLU A 507 -23.16 -4.38 24.43
N ASP A 508 -22.97 -5.69 24.67
CA ASP A 508 -21.70 -6.24 25.12
C ASP A 508 -20.95 -7.00 24.00
N CYS A 509 -21.30 -6.76 22.73
CA CYS A 509 -20.59 -7.34 21.59
C CYS A 509 -19.12 -6.84 21.57
N PRO A 510 -18.10 -7.72 21.63
CA PRO A 510 -16.71 -7.27 21.69
C PRO A 510 -16.25 -6.48 20.46
N ARG A 511 -16.91 -6.67 19.31
CA ARG A 511 -16.46 -6.23 17.99
C ARG A 511 -17.47 -5.34 17.26
N HIS A 512 -18.59 -5.02 17.90
CA HIS A 512 -19.67 -4.20 17.34
C HIS A 512 -20.27 -4.76 16.03
N VAL A 513 -20.38 -6.09 15.95
CA VAL A 513 -20.97 -6.82 14.82
C VAL A 513 -22.49 -6.92 14.94
N VAL A 514 -22.98 -7.01 16.17
CA VAL A 514 -24.42 -7.06 16.46
C VAL A 514 -24.86 -5.65 16.82
N THR A 515 -25.88 -5.14 16.15
CA THR A 515 -26.44 -3.81 16.41
C THR A 515 -27.96 -3.84 16.47
N PRO A 516 -28.60 -2.93 17.23
CA PRO A 516 -30.05 -2.83 17.28
C PRO A 516 -30.61 -2.31 15.95
N MET A 517 -31.74 -2.86 15.51
CA MET A 517 -32.56 -2.35 14.41
C MET A 517 -34.01 -2.26 14.85
N GLU A 518 -34.65 -1.13 14.56
CA GLU A 518 -36.08 -0.97 14.79
C GLU A 518 -36.87 -1.63 13.65
N VAL A 519 -37.76 -2.55 14.00
CA VAL A 519 -38.64 -3.24 13.05
C VAL A 519 -40.09 -2.85 13.35
N VAL A 520 -40.80 -2.43 12.31
CA VAL A 520 -42.21 -2.08 12.38
C VAL A 520 -43.03 -3.28 11.90
N LEU A 521 -43.72 -3.96 12.81
CA LEU A 521 -44.70 -4.97 12.42
C LEU A 521 -45.87 -4.26 11.73
N LYS A 522 -46.05 -4.51 10.42
CA LYS A 522 -47.32 -4.21 9.75
C LYS A 522 -48.37 -5.09 10.44
N SER A 523 -49.29 -4.48 11.16
CA SER A 523 -50.48 -5.14 11.70
C SER A 523 -51.14 -5.89 10.55
N GLY A 524 -51.18 -7.22 10.64
CA GLY A 524 -51.84 -8.05 9.64
C GLY A 524 -53.28 -7.59 9.46
N ASN A 525 -53.70 -7.41 8.21
CA ASN A 525 -55.10 -7.44 7.87
C ASN A 525 -55.60 -8.85 8.22
N ASN A 526 -56.18 -8.99 9.40
CA ASN A 526 -57.25 -9.97 9.60
C ASN A 526 -58.45 -9.44 8.81
N GLU A 527 -58.53 -9.80 7.54
CA GLU A 527 -59.81 -9.87 6.85
C GLU A 527 -60.09 -11.34 6.57
N ASN A 528 -61.19 -11.79 7.17
CA ASN A 528 -61.83 -13.09 7.03
C ASN A 528 -62.24 -13.38 5.58
#